data_AF-A0A6N4TCD5-F1
#
_entry.id   AF-A0A6N4TCD5-F1
#
_cell.length_a   1.000
_cell.length_b   1.000
_cell.length_c   1.000
_cell.angle_alpha   90.00
_cell.angle_beta   90.00
_cell.angle_gamma   90.00
#
_symmetry.space_group_name_H-M   'P 1'
#
loop_
_entity.id
_entity.type
_entity.pdbx_description
1 polymer ?
#
loop_
_entity_poly.entity_id
_entity_poly.type
_entity_poly.pdbx_seq_one_letter_code
_entity_poly.pdbx_strand_id
1 'polypeptide(L)'
;MNLTTSSFPHFTLLTRANLVRLNRILAWAMVITPVLQFFIRSNLAQALLVDFGLLLAHGILSLILFGLPKVKRQKFTFSMHVMGFRWHVLSPRNEFLLTGHRMAQAISVLPLLFIPGARWLALLMFYPLLKMPVTFIQHLYRAIAFAFQRWGIKYLDAGLVVCIYLFFFITNLLRA
;
A
#
# COMPACT_ATOMS: atom_id res chain seq x y z
N MET A 1 25.67 -50.90 10.94
CA MET A 1 25.92 -50.06 9.75
C MET A 1 25.00 -48.84 9.88
N ASN A 2 25.47 -47.78 10.53
CA ASN A 2 24.66 -46.59 10.80
C ASN A 2 24.75 -45.64 9.61
N LEU A 3 23.65 -45.52 8.87
CA LEU A 3 23.51 -44.52 7.82
C LEU A 3 23.43 -43.14 8.49
N THR A 4 24.49 -42.36 8.32
CA THR A 4 24.51 -40.94 8.61
C THR A 4 23.47 -40.25 7.72
N THR A 5 22.39 -39.75 8.33
CA THR A 5 21.46 -38.85 7.68
C THR A 5 22.23 -37.58 7.29
N SER A 6 22.53 -37.43 6.01
CA SER A 6 23.06 -36.19 5.46
C SER A 6 22.03 -35.09 5.63
N SER A 7 22.37 -34.09 6.43
CA SER A 7 21.61 -32.85 6.58
C SER A 7 21.76 -32.01 5.31
N PHE A 8 20.90 -32.26 4.33
CA PHE A 8 20.74 -31.34 3.20
C PHE A 8 20.23 -29.98 3.73
N PRO A 9 20.90 -28.85 3.42
CA PRO A 9 20.41 -27.54 3.78
C PRO A 9 19.25 -27.20 2.85
N HIS A 10 18.05 -27.65 3.21
CA HIS A 10 16.85 -27.27 2.47
C HIS A 10 16.63 -25.77 2.61
N PHE A 11 16.76 -25.08 1.47
CA PHE A 11 16.22 -23.76 1.16
C PHE A 11 14.89 -23.50 1.90
N THR A 12 14.97 -22.92 3.09
CA THR A 12 13.81 -22.34 3.79
C THR A 12 13.85 -20.82 3.63
N LEU A 13 14.02 -20.35 2.39
CA LEU A 13 14.01 -18.91 2.07
C LEU A 13 12.65 -18.26 2.41
N LEU A 14 11.58 -19.04 2.48
CA LEU A 14 10.21 -18.57 2.71
C LEU A 14 9.73 -18.78 4.16
N THR A 15 10.55 -18.46 5.16
CA THR A 15 10.01 -18.33 6.52
C THR A 15 9.06 -17.13 6.60
N ARG A 16 8.02 -17.23 7.44
CA ARG A 16 7.11 -16.11 7.71
C ARG A 16 7.86 -14.84 8.15
N ALA A 17 8.95 -14.99 8.89
CA ALA A 17 9.80 -13.89 9.31
C ALA A 17 10.48 -13.20 8.12
N ASN A 18 11.03 -13.95 7.17
CA ASN A 18 11.63 -13.41 5.95
C ASN A 18 10.60 -12.70 5.07
N LEU A 19 9.39 -13.25 4.94
CA LEU A 19 8.31 -12.60 4.21
C LEU A 19 7.86 -11.28 4.84
N VAL A 20 7.79 -11.20 6.18
CA VAL A 20 7.51 -9.92 6.87
C VAL A 20 8.63 -8.90 6.63
N ARG A 21 9.89 -9.34 6.61
CA ARG A 21 11.05 -8.48 6.30
C ARG A 21 11.00 -7.99 4.85
N LEU A 22 10.69 -8.86 3.89
CA LEU A 22 10.53 -8.50 2.48
C LEU A 22 9.38 -7.50 2.30
N ASN A 23 8.23 -7.74 2.93
CA ASN A 23 7.09 -6.84 2.88
C ASN A 23 7.44 -5.44 3.39
N ARG A 24 8.32 -5.36 4.40
CA ARG A 24 8.86 -4.11 4.93
C ARG A 24 9.81 -3.43 3.95
N ILE A 25 10.68 -4.18 3.27
CA ILE A 25 11.58 -3.63 2.25
C ILE A 25 10.78 -3.03 1.10
N LEU A 26 9.76 -3.75 0.62
CA LEU A 26 8.86 -3.26 -0.43
C LEU A 26 8.14 -1.97 0.00
N ALA A 27 7.68 -1.90 1.27
CA ALA A 27 7.07 -0.69 1.81
C ALA A 27 8.02 0.53 1.75
N TRP A 28 9.29 0.35 2.13
CA TRP A 28 10.28 1.43 2.06
C TRP A 28 10.68 1.79 0.64
N ALA A 29 10.83 0.81 -0.23
CA ALA A 29 11.14 1.04 -1.62
C ALA A 29 10.12 2.01 -2.22
N MET A 30 8.82 1.78 -2.00
CA MET A 30 7.74 2.68 -2.45
C MET A 30 7.85 4.10 -1.89
N VAL A 31 8.34 4.30 -0.67
CA VAL A 31 8.51 5.65 -0.10
C VAL A 31 9.72 6.36 -0.71
N ILE A 32 10.78 5.61 -1.03
CA ILE A 32 12.04 6.14 -1.54
C ILE A 32 11.99 6.33 -3.06
N THR A 33 11.13 5.61 -3.78
CA THR A 33 11.12 5.62 -5.25
C THR A 33 10.93 7.00 -5.88
N PRO A 34 10.06 7.92 -5.42
CA PRO A 34 9.97 9.24 -6.04
C PRO A 34 11.27 10.04 -5.90
N VAL A 35 12.01 9.85 -4.81
CA VAL A 35 13.30 10.49 -4.59
C VAL A 35 14.33 9.94 -5.58
N LEU A 36 14.42 8.62 -5.73
CA LEU A 36 15.35 7.98 -6.68
C LEU A 36 15.03 8.36 -8.13
N GLN A 37 13.76 8.31 -8.52
CA GLN A 37 13.30 8.66 -9.86
C GLN A 37 13.64 10.12 -10.21
N PHE A 38 13.55 11.02 -9.22
CA PHE A 38 13.93 12.42 -9.39
C PHE A 38 15.41 12.59 -9.75
N PHE A 39 16.30 11.87 -9.06
CA PHE A 39 17.74 11.95 -9.31
C PHE A 39 18.15 11.26 -10.62
N ILE A 40 17.52 10.12 -10.94
CA ILE A 40 17.82 9.34 -12.15
C ILE A 40 17.13 9.92 -13.40
N ARG A 41 16.24 10.91 -13.23
CA ARG A 41 15.45 11.53 -14.30
C ARG A 41 14.66 10.49 -15.11
N SER A 42 14.09 9.51 -14.42
CA SER A 42 13.23 8.50 -15.04
C SER A 42 12.03 9.16 -15.70
N ASN A 43 11.61 8.66 -16.88
CA ASN A 43 10.36 9.12 -17.46
C ASN A 43 9.17 8.69 -16.58
N LEU A 44 8.09 9.47 -16.60
CA LEU A 44 6.94 9.25 -15.71
C LEU A 44 6.28 7.89 -15.95
N ALA A 45 6.20 7.42 -17.19
CA ALA A 45 5.58 6.13 -17.50
C ALA A 45 6.34 4.96 -16.84
N GLN A 46 7.67 4.94 -16.92
CA GLN A 46 8.51 3.93 -16.28
C GLN A 46 8.50 4.08 -14.76
N ALA A 47 8.54 5.31 -14.25
CA ALA A 47 8.43 5.60 -12.83
C ALA A 47 7.13 5.03 -12.24
N LEU A 48 6.00 5.36 -12.86
CA LEU A 48 4.68 4.86 -12.48
C LEU A 48 4.58 3.34 -12.58
N LEU A 49 5.18 2.72 -13.60
CA LEU A 49 5.19 1.27 -13.75
C LEU A 49 5.94 0.59 -12.58
N VAL A 50 7.11 1.13 -12.21
CA VAL A 50 7.90 0.61 -11.08
C VAL A 50 7.14 0.79 -9.77
N ASP A 51 6.58 1.97 -9.53
CA ASP A 51 5.81 2.26 -8.31
C ASP A 51 4.57 1.36 -8.20
N PHE A 52 3.88 1.14 -9.33
CA PHE A 52 2.74 0.24 -9.39
C PHE A 52 3.14 -1.22 -9.15
N GLY A 53 4.26 -1.67 -9.72
CA GLY A 53 4.80 -3.01 -9.48
C GLY A 53 5.16 -3.24 -8.01
N LEU A 54 5.82 -2.27 -7.37
CA LEU A 54 6.13 -2.31 -5.95
C LEU A 54 4.87 -2.30 -5.08
N LEU A 55 3.87 -1.49 -5.43
CA LEU A 55 2.58 -1.43 -4.75
C LEU A 55 1.84 -2.76 -4.82
N LEU A 56 1.79 -3.38 -6.01
CA LEU A 56 1.18 -4.70 -6.19
C LEU A 56 1.91 -5.77 -5.38
N ALA A 57 3.24 -5.82 -5.45
CA ALA A 57 4.04 -6.79 -4.71
C ALA A 57 3.83 -6.64 -3.19
N HIS A 58 3.89 -5.41 -2.67
CA HIS A 58 3.64 -5.11 -1.27
C HIS A 58 2.20 -5.45 -0.85
N GLY A 59 1.21 -5.11 -1.68
CA GLY A 59 -0.20 -5.37 -1.42
C GLY A 59 -0.52 -6.87 -1.35
N ILE A 60 -0.07 -7.63 -2.35
CA ILE A 60 -0.23 -9.09 -2.41
C ILE A 60 0.44 -9.75 -1.21
N LEU A 61 1.69 -9.39 -0.93
CA LEU A 61 2.42 -9.97 0.19
C LEU A 61 1.80 -9.59 1.55
N SER A 62 1.27 -8.37 1.69
CA SER A 62 0.53 -7.95 2.88
C SER A 62 -0.76 -8.75 3.07
N LEU A 63 -1.50 -9.05 1.99
CA LEU A 63 -2.69 -9.90 2.05
C LEU A 63 -2.35 -11.33 2.47
N ILE A 64 -1.28 -11.90 1.91
CA ILE A 64 -0.79 -13.25 2.29
C ILE A 64 -0.42 -13.29 3.78
N LEU A 65 0.27 -12.26 4.29
CA LEU A 65 0.80 -12.26 5.66
C LEU A 65 -0.22 -11.90 6.73
N PHE A 66 -1.18 -11.01 6.40
CA PHE A 66 -2.04 -10.36 7.39
C PHE A 66 -3.54 -10.57 7.14
N GLY A 67 -3.93 -11.03 5.95
CA GLY A 67 -5.31 -11.22 5.54
C GLY A 67 -6.10 -9.91 5.42
N LEU A 68 -7.40 -10.04 5.24
CA LEU A 68 -8.33 -8.91 5.21
C LEU A 68 -8.46 -8.26 6.60
N PRO A 69 -8.79 -6.95 6.66
CA PRO A 69 -9.07 -6.28 7.93
C PRO A 69 -10.16 -7.04 8.70
N LYS A 70 -9.93 -7.31 9.99
CA LYS A 70 -10.92 -7.97 10.86
C LYS A 70 -11.51 -6.95 11.83
N VAL A 71 -12.80 -6.65 11.71
CA VAL A 71 -13.53 -5.79 12.67
C VAL A 71 -14.21 -6.69 13.69
N LYS A 72 -13.75 -6.65 14.94
CA LYS A 72 -14.15 -7.60 16.00
C LYS A 72 -15.62 -7.50 16.46
N ARG A 73 -16.37 -6.45 16.10
CA ARG A 73 -17.68 -6.17 16.72
C ARG A 73 -18.86 -5.85 15.78
N GLN A 74 -18.68 -5.74 14.47
CA GLN A 74 -19.81 -5.49 13.54
C GLN A 74 -19.54 -6.06 12.14
N LYS A 75 -20.61 -6.46 11.46
CA LYS A 75 -20.60 -6.84 10.04
C LYS A 75 -20.12 -5.63 9.23
N PHE A 76 -19.12 -5.83 8.37
CA PHE A 76 -18.60 -4.82 7.46
C PHE A 76 -19.73 -4.21 6.62
N THR A 77 -19.93 -2.89 6.70
CA THR A 77 -21.00 -2.19 5.96
C THR A 77 -20.46 -1.55 4.69
N PHE A 78 -21.33 -1.45 3.67
CA PHE A 78 -21.04 -0.73 2.42
C PHE A 78 -20.53 0.69 2.68
N SER A 79 -21.12 1.40 3.66
CA SER A 79 -20.74 2.75 4.04
C SER A 79 -19.30 2.85 4.59
N MET A 80 -18.80 1.80 5.25
CA MET A 80 -17.42 1.74 5.73
C MET A 80 -16.42 1.47 4.59
N HIS A 81 -16.78 0.65 3.60
CA HIS A 81 -15.89 0.33 2.50
C HIS A 81 -15.90 1.40 1.40
N VAL A 82 -17.08 1.75 0.89
CA VAL A 82 -17.23 2.62 -0.27
C VAL A 82 -17.24 4.10 0.12
N MET A 83 -17.99 4.44 1.18
CA MET A 83 -18.23 5.86 1.49
C MET A 83 -17.17 6.50 2.39
N GLY A 84 -16.35 5.66 3.01
CA GLY A 84 -15.24 6.12 3.83
C GLY A 84 -15.63 6.44 5.28
N PHE A 85 -16.91 6.34 5.65
CA PHE A 85 -17.41 6.72 6.97
C PHE A 85 -16.77 5.87 8.07
N ARG A 86 -16.27 6.55 9.10
CA ARG A 86 -15.65 5.94 10.28
C ARG A 86 -16.61 6.15 11.44
N TRP A 87 -17.36 5.12 11.79
CA TRP A 87 -18.27 5.19 12.93
C TRP A 87 -17.54 4.99 14.27
N HIS A 88 -16.33 4.41 14.26
CA HIS A 88 -15.56 4.09 15.48
C HIS A 88 -14.04 4.20 15.29
N VAL A 89 -13.33 4.38 16.41
CA VAL A 89 -11.87 4.30 16.51
C VAL A 89 -11.42 2.86 16.26
N LEU A 90 -10.58 2.64 15.25
CA LEU A 90 -10.04 1.33 14.88
C LEU A 90 -8.61 1.22 15.41
N SER A 91 -8.12 -0.02 15.63
CA SER A 91 -6.71 -0.22 15.94
C SER A 91 -5.83 0.25 14.77
N PRO A 92 -4.62 0.80 14.99
CA PRO A 92 -3.75 1.32 13.92
C PRO A 92 -3.55 0.35 12.76
N ARG A 93 -3.41 -0.95 13.07
CA ARG A 93 -3.34 -2.03 12.07
C ARG A 93 -4.60 -2.11 11.19
N ASN A 94 -5.78 -2.10 11.79
CA ASN A 94 -7.04 -2.18 11.05
C ASN A 94 -7.30 -0.89 10.25
N GLU A 95 -6.83 0.26 10.75
CA GLU A 95 -6.86 1.52 10.01
C GLU A 95 -6.02 1.48 8.74
N PHE A 96 -4.79 0.97 8.86
CA PHE A 96 -3.90 0.76 7.73
C PHE A 96 -4.52 -0.21 6.69
N LEU A 97 -4.99 -1.37 7.14
CA LEU A 97 -5.62 -2.35 6.24
C LEU A 97 -6.89 -1.82 5.57
N LEU A 98 -7.73 -1.05 6.28
CA LEU A 98 -8.94 -0.46 5.72
C LEU A 98 -8.62 0.59 4.65
N THR A 99 -7.64 1.46 4.91
CA THR A 99 -7.19 2.45 3.91
C THR A 99 -6.56 1.78 2.69
N GLY A 100 -5.77 0.72 2.88
CA GLY A 100 -5.23 -0.08 1.77
C GLY A 100 -6.32 -0.79 0.95
N HIS A 101 -7.36 -1.31 1.61
CA HIS A 101 -8.50 -1.90 0.91
C HIS A 101 -9.26 -0.88 0.06
N ARG A 102 -9.50 0.33 0.60
CA ARG A 102 -10.15 1.43 -0.14
C ARG A 102 -9.31 1.87 -1.35
N MET A 103 -7.98 1.88 -1.20
CA MET A 103 -7.07 2.13 -2.31
C MET A 103 -7.19 1.07 -3.39
N ALA A 104 -7.16 -0.21 -3.00
CA ALA A 104 -7.29 -1.33 -3.92
C ALA A 104 -8.63 -1.29 -4.67
N GLN A 105 -9.73 -0.91 -3.99
CA GLN A 105 -11.01 -0.66 -4.62
C GLN A 105 -10.94 0.46 -5.67
N ALA A 106 -10.40 1.62 -5.32
CA ALA A 106 -10.24 2.73 -6.26
C ALA A 106 -9.40 2.34 -7.48
N ILE A 107 -8.31 1.59 -7.28
CA ILE A 107 -7.44 1.08 -8.36
C ILE A 107 -8.17 0.05 -9.22
N SER A 108 -8.98 -0.84 -8.63
CA SER A 108 -9.73 -1.85 -9.41
C SER A 108 -10.80 -1.24 -10.32
N VAL A 109 -11.25 -0.01 -10.04
CA VAL A 109 -12.25 0.71 -10.84
C VAL A 109 -11.61 1.45 -12.01
N LEU A 110 -10.33 1.82 -11.94
CA LEU A 110 -9.60 2.53 -13.01
C LEU A 110 -9.73 1.86 -14.38
N PRO A 111 -9.55 0.53 -14.54
CA PRO A 111 -9.73 -0.16 -15.81
C PRO A 111 -11.13 0.00 -16.42
N LEU A 112 -12.18 0.14 -15.60
CA LEU A 112 -13.56 0.27 -16.07
C LEU A 112 -13.80 1.56 -16.84
N LEU A 113 -12.99 2.61 -16.62
CA LEU A 113 -13.05 3.85 -17.37
C LEU A 113 -12.68 3.66 -18.85
N PHE A 114 -11.87 2.66 -19.14
CA PHE A 114 -11.36 2.36 -20.48
C PHE A 114 -12.24 1.37 -21.25
N ILE A 115 -13.22 0.73 -20.61
CA ILE A 115 -14.17 -0.20 -21.24
C ILE A 115 -15.45 0.55 -21.62
N PRO A 116 -15.75 0.79 -22.91
CA PRO A 116 -16.86 1.65 -23.33
C PRO A 116 -18.22 1.25 -22.74
N GLY A 117 -18.52 -0.05 -22.66
CA GLY A 117 -19.78 -0.57 -22.11
C GLY A 117 -19.88 -0.56 -20.57
N ALA A 118 -18.78 -0.38 -19.85
CA ALA A 118 -18.73 -0.43 -18.39
C ALA A 118 -18.55 0.96 -17.74
N ARG A 119 -18.48 2.04 -18.53
CA ARG A 119 -18.30 3.42 -18.03
C ARG A 119 -19.39 3.85 -17.05
N TRP A 120 -20.62 3.36 -17.22
CA TRP A 120 -21.73 3.63 -16.31
C TRP A 120 -21.51 3.04 -14.91
N LEU A 121 -20.85 1.88 -14.80
CA LEU A 121 -20.44 1.30 -13.52
C LEU A 121 -19.35 2.15 -12.85
N ALA A 122 -18.44 2.73 -13.64
CA ALA A 122 -17.45 3.67 -13.13
C ALA A 122 -18.08 4.97 -12.62
N LEU A 123 -19.21 5.43 -13.19
CA LEU A 123 -19.99 6.55 -12.67
C LEU A 123 -20.63 6.22 -11.31
N LEU A 124 -21.17 5.02 -11.13
CA LEU A 124 -21.69 4.56 -9.84
C LEU A 124 -20.59 4.43 -8.77
N MET A 125 -19.35 4.14 -9.21
CA MET A 125 -18.16 4.02 -8.37
C MET A 125 -17.25 5.26 -8.43
N PHE A 126 -17.78 6.39 -8.92
CA PHE A 126 -17.03 7.63 -9.10
C PHE A 126 -16.59 8.24 -7.76
N TYR A 127 -17.39 8.06 -6.72
CA TYR A 127 -17.10 8.60 -5.39
C TYR A 127 -15.79 8.05 -4.79
N PRO A 128 -15.52 6.72 -4.82
CA PRO A 128 -14.19 6.18 -4.52
C PRO A 128 -13.04 6.81 -5.32
N LEU A 129 -13.23 7.06 -6.62
CA LEU A 129 -12.21 7.68 -7.48
C LEU A 129 -11.94 9.13 -7.07
N LEU A 130 -13.00 9.91 -6.81
CA LEU A 130 -12.89 11.30 -6.36
C LEU A 130 -12.14 11.41 -5.03
N LYS A 131 -12.32 10.43 -4.14
CA LYS A 131 -11.64 10.35 -2.85
C LYS A 131 -10.23 9.76 -2.92
N MET A 132 -9.77 9.29 -4.08
CA MET A 132 -8.49 8.60 -4.20
C MET A 132 -7.32 9.45 -3.71
N PRO A 133 -7.18 10.76 -4.05
CA PRO A 133 -6.05 11.57 -3.59
C PRO A 133 -5.99 11.69 -2.07
N VAL A 134 -7.14 11.96 -1.43
CA VAL A 134 -7.24 12.06 0.03
C VAL A 134 -6.98 10.71 0.70
N THR A 135 -7.54 9.64 0.13
CA THR A 135 -7.33 8.26 0.63
C THR A 135 -5.86 7.86 0.51
N PHE A 136 -5.17 8.30 -0.54
CA PHE A 136 -3.74 8.09 -0.73
C PHE A 136 -2.90 8.78 0.32
N ILE A 137 -3.13 10.07 0.55
CA ILE A 137 -2.43 10.82 1.60
C ILE A 137 -2.68 10.19 2.98
N GLN A 138 -3.94 9.83 3.28
CA GLN A 138 -4.29 9.17 4.54
C GLN A 138 -3.63 7.79 4.68
N HIS A 139 -3.58 7.01 3.61
CA HIS A 139 -2.94 5.70 3.62
C HIS A 139 -1.44 5.83 3.84
N LEU A 140 -0.78 6.74 3.12
CA LEU A 140 0.64 7.00 3.23
C LEU A 140 1.02 7.49 4.63
N TYR A 141 0.29 8.48 5.15
CA TYR A 141 0.49 8.98 6.52
C TYR A 141 0.38 7.86 7.56
N ARG A 142 -0.68 7.05 7.48
CA ARG A 142 -0.88 5.95 8.44
C ARG A 142 0.13 4.83 8.28
N ALA A 143 0.57 4.55 7.06
CA ALA A 143 1.62 3.57 6.79
C ALA A 143 2.93 4.00 7.48
N ILE A 144 3.32 5.27 7.30
CA ILE A 144 4.53 5.85 7.89
C ILE A 144 4.40 5.90 9.43
N ALA A 145 3.29 6.42 9.95
CA ALA A 145 3.06 6.51 11.39
C ALA A 145 3.07 5.12 12.06
N PHE A 146 2.43 4.13 11.45
CA PHE A 146 2.44 2.75 11.95
C PHE A 146 3.85 2.12 11.86
N ALA A 147 4.61 2.42 10.80
CA ALA A 147 5.99 1.97 10.67
C ALA A 147 6.89 2.60 11.76
N PHE A 148 6.75 3.90 12.01
CA PHE A 148 7.49 4.61 13.05
C PHE A 148 7.22 4.04 14.44
N GLN A 149 5.95 3.82 14.78
CA GLN A 149 5.56 3.18 16.04
C GLN A 149 6.18 1.78 16.18
N ARG A 150 6.13 0.98 15.11
CA ARG A 150 6.66 -0.38 15.14
C ARG A 150 8.18 -0.43 15.33
N TRP A 151 8.91 0.61 14.93
CA TRP A 151 10.37 0.62 15.02
C TRP A 151 10.93 1.62 16.02
N GLY A 152 10.06 2.18 16.87
CA GLY A 152 10.49 3.10 17.93
C GLY A 152 11.07 4.41 17.42
N ILE A 153 10.76 4.80 16.18
CA ILE A 153 11.14 6.13 15.65
C ILE A 153 10.21 7.15 16.31
N LYS A 154 10.78 7.97 17.21
CA LYS A 154 10.03 8.99 17.98
C LYS A 154 10.32 10.43 17.54
N TYR A 155 11.40 10.65 16.79
CA TYR A 155 11.93 11.98 16.46
C TYR A 155 11.54 12.47 15.06
N LEU A 156 10.94 11.61 14.23
CA LEU A 156 10.48 11.97 12.89
C LEU A 156 8.96 12.09 12.88
N ASP A 157 8.48 13.19 12.27
CA ASP A 157 7.05 13.39 12.02
C ASP A 157 6.63 12.69 10.73
N ALA A 158 5.54 11.91 10.81
CA ALA A 158 5.02 11.18 9.67
C ALA A 158 4.47 12.13 8.58
N GLY A 159 3.92 13.28 8.98
CA GLY A 159 3.45 14.32 8.07
C GLY A 159 4.59 14.92 7.25
N LEU A 160 5.74 15.20 7.88
CA LEU A 160 6.94 15.68 7.18
C LEU A 160 7.39 14.70 6.10
N VAL A 161 7.44 13.39 6.39
CA VAL A 161 7.82 12.38 5.38
C VAL A 161 6.81 12.31 4.24
N VAL A 162 5.51 12.43 4.53
CA VAL A 162 4.46 12.54 3.50
C VAL A 162 4.68 13.79 2.63
N CYS A 163 4.98 14.94 3.23
CA CYS A 163 5.24 16.18 2.48
C CYS A 163 6.46 16.05 1.56
N ILE A 164 7.56 15.46 2.06
CA ILE A 164 8.75 15.20 1.27
C ILE A 164 8.41 14.25 0.10
N TYR A 165 7.70 13.16 0.37
CA TYR A 165 7.25 12.23 -0.66
C TYR A 165 6.44 12.92 -1.76
N LEU A 166 5.43 13.71 -1.37
CA LEU A 166 4.56 14.42 -2.31
C LEU A 166 5.32 15.48 -3.10
N PHE A 167 6.25 16.19 -2.47
CA PHE A 167 7.10 17.17 -3.14
C PHE A 167 7.88 16.54 -4.30
N PHE A 168 8.59 15.44 -4.04
CA PHE A 168 9.34 14.74 -5.09
C PHE A 168 8.43 14.12 -6.16
N PHE A 169 7.31 13.53 -5.74
CA PHE A 169 6.33 12.97 -6.67
C PHE A 169 5.76 14.03 -7.62
N ILE A 170 5.29 15.16 -7.09
CA ILE A 170 4.75 16.28 -7.89
C ILE A 170 5.84 16.86 -8.78
N THR A 171 7.06 17.02 -8.28
CA THR A 171 8.15 17.57 -9.08
C THR A 171 8.53 16.65 -10.24
N ASN A 172 8.47 15.33 -10.06
CA ASN A 172 8.63 14.37 -11.16
C ASN A 172 7.48 14.46 -12.16
N LEU A 173 6.25 14.62 -11.69
CA LEU A 173 5.07 14.78 -12.55
C LEU A 173 5.19 16.03 -13.45
N LEU A 174 5.68 17.15 -12.91
CA LEU A 174 5.81 18.41 -13.64
C LEU A 174 6.99 18.45 -14.63
N ARG A 175 7.93 17.50 -14.53
CA ARG A 175 9.09 17.38 -15.42
C ARG A 175 8.87 16.44 -16.61
N ALA A 176 7.83 15.60 -16.54
CA ALA A 176 7.52 14.58 -17.52
C ALA A 176 6.61 15.10 -18.63
#